data_AF-A0A1I0XSF6-F1
#
_entry.id   AF-A0A1I0XSF6-F1
#
_cell.length_a   1.000
_cell.length_b   1.000
_cell.length_c   1.000
_cell.angle_alpha   90.00
_cell.angle_beta   90.00
_cell.angle_gamma   90.00
#
_symmetry.space_group_name_H-M   'P 1'
#
loop_
_entity.id
_entity.type
_entity.pdbx_description
1 polymer ?
#
loop_
_entity_poly.entity_id
_entity_poly.type
_entity_poly.pdbx_seq_one_letter_code
_entity_poly.pdbx_strand_id
1 'polypeptide(L)'
;MKKLNKHSSSGIFLMEITISILFFSLCAVVCIELFVKAHTLSKSTDELTFATNIASNYAECFLNAKGDMSRVDILADMKEADKNCYEIYFDKNFNIIKKKEASYVLYLEKSQDEYDIGKMAKASITIKNIFEDSEVYSLSVQKYIPETIN
;
A
#
# COMPACT_ATOMS: atom_id res chain seq x y z
N MET A 1 -45.85 67.28 -14.60
CA MET A 1 -44.54 66.72 -14.19
C MET A 1 -44.58 65.21 -14.40
N LYS A 2 -43.80 64.67 -15.35
CA LYS A 2 -43.74 63.21 -15.60
C LYS A 2 -42.86 62.56 -14.53
N LYS A 3 -43.40 61.63 -13.73
CA LYS A 3 -42.61 60.77 -12.84
C LYS A 3 -41.82 59.80 -13.71
N LEU A 4 -40.50 59.95 -13.74
CA LEU A 4 -39.58 58.94 -14.26
C LEU A 4 -39.59 57.78 -13.27
N ASN A 5 -40.21 56.65 -13.64
CA ASN A 5 -40.05 55.40 -12.91
C ASN A 5 -38.58 54.99 -12.98
N LYS A 6 -37.86 55.20 -11.89
CA LYS A 6 -36.47 54.78 -11.71
C LYS A 6 -36.49 53.25 -11.59
N HIS A 7 -36.26 52.56 -12.71
CA HIS A 7 -36.13 51.10 -12.75
C HIS A 7 -35.03 50.68 -11.77
N SER A 8 -35.37 49.83 -10.80
CA SER A 8 -34.52 49.51 -9.64
C SER A 8 -33.26 48.75 -10.06
N SER A 9 -32.09 49.39 -9.96
CA SER A 9 -30.78 48.78 -10.23
C SER A 9 -30.42 47.63 -9.26
N SER A 10 -31.17 47.48 -8.16
CA SER A 10 -30.96 46.46 -7.13
C SER A 10 -31.17 45.02 -7.62
N GLY A 11 -32.03 44.81 -8.62
CA GLY A 11 -32.27 43.47 -9.17
C GLY A 11 -31.08 42.92 -9.96
N ILE A 12 -30.34 43.79 -10.65
CA ILE A 12 -29.16 43.40 -11.44
C ILE A 12 -27.99 43.01 -10.52
N PHE A 13 -27.79 43.77 -9.42
CA PHE A 13 -26.80 43.46 -8.40
C PHE A 13 -27.09 42.14 -7.67
N LEU A 14 -28.36 41.89 -7.33
CA LEU A 14 -28.78 40.62 -6.72
C LEU A 14 -28.58 39.43 -7.68
N MET A 15 -28.87 39.62 -8.97
CA MET A 15 -28.66 38.60 -10.00
C MET A 15 -27.17 38.24 -10.14
N GLU A 16 -26.29 39.23 -10.08
CA GLU A 16 -24.84 39.02 -10.16
C GLU A 16 -24.33 38.19 -8.97
N ILE A 17 -24.72 38.56 -7.74
CA ILE A 17 -24.35 37.81 -6.53
C ILE A 17 -24.87 36.37 -6.56
N THR A 18 -26.13 36.18 -6.96
CA THR A 18 -26.70 34.82 -7.03
C THR A 18 -25.98 33.96 -8.06
N ILE A 19 -25.64 34.50 -9.24
CA ILE A 19 -24.87 33.78 -10.25
C ILE A 19 -23.45 33.45 -9.74
N SER A 20 -22.77 34.41 -9.08
CA SER A 20 -21.43 34.18 -8.51
C SER A 20 -21.43 33.08 -7.44
N ILE A 21 -22.43 33.07 -6.55
CA ILE A 21 -22.55 32.04 -5.52
C ILE A 21 -22.86 30.68 -6.14
N LEU A 22 -23.72 30.63 -7.18
CA LEU A 22 -24.01 29.39 -7.90
C LEU A 22 -22.76 28.80 -8.55
N PHE A 23 -21.98 29.63 -9.25
CA PHE A 23 -20.73 29.17 -9.87
C PHE A 23 -19.71 28.70 -8.82
N PHE A 24 -19.55 29.47 -7.73
CA PHE A 24 -18.67 29.08 -6.64
C PHE A 24 -19.10 27.77 -5.97
N SER A 25 -20.41 27.56 -5.81
CA SER A 25 -20.93 26.31 -5.26
C SER A 25 -20.64 25.11 -6.17
N LEU A 26 -20.76 25.27 -7.49
CA LEU A 26 -20.43 24.22 -8.45
C LEU A 26 -18.93 23.87 -8.40
N CYS A 27 -18.07 24.89 -8.37
CA CYS A 27 -16.63 24.69 -8.21
C CYS A 27 -16.30 24.02 -6.88
N ALA A 28 -16.93 24.41 -5.78
CA ALA A 28 -16.69 23.84 -4.47
C ALA A 28 -16.99 22.33 -4.44
N VAL A 29 -18.08 21.89 -5.08
CA VAL A 29 -18.41 20.45 -5.20
C VAL A 29 -17.30 19.71 -5.93
N VAL A 30 -16.86 20.21 -7.09
CA VAL A 30 -15.80 19.57 -7.88
C VAL A 30 -14.47 19.55 -7.12
N CYS A 31 -14.10 20.64 -6.45
CA CYS A 31 -12.88 20.71 -5.66
C CYS A 31 -12.88 19.72 -4.49
N ILE A 32 -14.00 19.59 -3.77
CA ILE A 32 -14.13 18.61 -2.67
C ILE A 32 -14.06 17.19 -3.22
N GLU A 33 -14.74 16.91 -4.34
CA GLU A 33 -14.71 15.59 -4.96
C GLU A 33 -13.30 15.17 -5.39
N LEU A 34 -12.58 16.08 -6.07
CA LEU A 34 -11.19 15.86 -6.46
C LEU A 34 -10.29 15.66 -5.23
N PHE A 35 -10.49 16.43 -4.17
CA PHE A 35 -9.72 16.30 -2.94
C PHE A 35 -9.93 14.93 -2.27
N VAL A 36 -11.18 14.48 -2.14
CA VAL A 36 -11.50 13.16 -1.58
C VAL A 36 -10.90 12.03 -2.41
N LYS A 37 -11.00 12.14 -3.75
CA LYS A 37 -10.39 11.17 -4.67
C LYS A 37 -8.86 11.14 -4.54
N ALA A 38 -8.22 12.31 -4.54
CA ALA A 38 -6.76 12.42 -4.39
C ALA A 38 -6.28 11.87 -3.03
N HIS A 39 -7.01 12.16 -1.95
CA HIS A 39 -6.69 11.63 -0.63
C HIS A 39 -6.78 10.10 -0.57
N THR A 40 -7.84 9.53 -1.15
CA THR A 40 -8.02 8.07 -1.21
C THR A 40 -6.91 7.42 -2.05
N LEU A 41 -6.60 8.01 -3.21
CA LEU A 41 -5.51 7.54 -4.08
C LEU A 41 -4.14 7.63 -3.40
N SER A 42 -3.87 8.72 -2.69
CA SER A 42 -2.62 8.88 -1.92
C SER A 42 -2.48 7.76 -0.90
N LYS A 43 -3.54 7.49 -0.14
CA LYS A 43 -3.54 6.42 0.86
C LYS A 43 -3.24 5.05 0.24
N SER A 44 -3.90 4.70 -0.87
CA SER A 44 -3.63 3.44 -1.58
C SER A 44 -2.20 3.38 -2.14
N THR A 45 -1.65 4.53 -2.58
CA THR A 45 -0.26 4.63 -3.06
C THR A 45 0.73 4.42 -1.92
N ASP A 46 0.47 4.96 -0.74
CA ASP A 46 1.30 4.77 0.46
C ASP A 46 1.31 3.30 0.87
N GLU A 47 0.15 2.65 0.89
CA GLU A 47 0.02 1.21 1.18
C GLU A 47 0.81 0.35 0.20
N LEU A 48 0.68 0.61 -1.11
CA LEU A 48 1.42 -0.12 -2.15
C LEU A 48 2.92 0.15 -2.10
N THR A 49 3.32 1.40 -1.85
CA THR A 49 4.73 1.80 -1.74
C THR A 49 5.37 1.13 -0.53
N PHE A 50 4.66 1.06 0.59
CA PHE A 50 5.10 0.29 1.74
C PHE A 50 5.24 -1.20 1.39
N ALA A 51 4.21 -1.82 0.83
CA ALA A 51 4.18 -3.25 0.51
C ALA A 51 5.30 -3.66 -0.47
N THR A 52 5.58 -2.84 -1.48
CA THR A 52 6.64 -3.08 -2.46
C THR A 52 8.04 -2.96 -1.85
N ASN A 53 8.29 -1.89 -1.07
CA ASN A 53 9.57 -1.69 -0.41
C ASN A 53 9.86 -2.81 0.60
N ILE A 54 8.87 -3.14 1.42
CA ILE A 54 9.04 -4.15 2.46
C ILE A 54 9.23 -5.54 1.85
N ALA A 55 8.43 -5.91 0.84
CA ALA A 55 8.60 -7.16 0.10
C ALA A 55 10.02 -7.28 -0.48
N SER A 56 10.51 -6.21 -1.10
CA SER A 56 11.83 -6.16 -1.73
C SER A 56 12.95 -6.31 -0.69
N ASN A 57 12.82 -5.62 0.45
CA ASN A 57 13.78 -5.74 1.54
C ASN A 57 13.88 -7.18 2.07
N TYR A 58 12.74 -7.85 2.31
CA TYR A 58 12.75 -9.24 2.77
C TYR A 58 13.18 -10.23 1.68
N ALA A 59 12.86 -9.96 0.42
CA ALA A 59 13.42 -10.68 -0.73
C ALA A 59 14.96 -10.62 -0.72
N GLU A 60 15.54 -9.44 -0.54
CA GLU A 60 16.98 -9.27 -0.48
C GLU A 60 17.58 -10.01 0.72
N CYS A 61 16.97 -9.94 1.90
CA CYS A 61 17.38 -10.71 3.07
C CYS A 61 17.40 -12.22 2.77
N PHE A 62 16.35 -12.76 2.13
CA PHE A 62 16.28 -14.16 1.72
C PHE A 62 17.37 -14.55 0.72
N LEU A 63 17.61 -13.70 -0.28
CA LEU A 63 18.63 -13.92 -1.31
C LEU A 63 20.06 -13.85 -0.75
N ASN A 64 20.30 -12.97 0.22
CA ASN A 64 21.56 -12.83 0.94
C ASN A 64 21.82 -14.00 1.88
N ALA A 65 20.77 -14.52 2.50
CA ALA A 65 20.80 -15.74 3.30
C ALA A 65 21.04 -17.03 2.47
N LYS A 66 21.16 -16.93 1.14
CA LYS A 66 21.24 -18.08 0.22
C LYS A 66 20.08 -19.06 0.44
N GLY A 67 18.87 -18.55 0.71
CA GLY A 67 17.70 -19.36 0.96
C GLY A 67 17.70 -20.16 2.27
N ASP A 68 18.62 -19.87 3.20
CA ASP A 68 18.60 -20.41 4.56
C ASP A 68 17.66 -19.56 5.43
N MET A 69 16.48 -20.10 5.71
CA MET A 69 15.43 -19.39 6.46
C MET A 69 15.86 -19.06 7.89
N SER A 70 16.65 -19.92 8.52
CA SER A 70 17.19 -19.71 9.87
C SER A 70 18.02 -18.42 9.97
N ARG A 71 18.62 -17.98 8.86
CA ARG A 71 19.38 -16.73 8.79
C ARG A 71 18.50 -15.53 8.45
N VAL A 72 17.38 -15.75 7.77
CA VAL A 72 16.38 -14.70 7.49
C VAL A 72 15.71 -14.28 8.80
N ASP A 73 15.38 -15.23 9.67
CA ASP A 73 14.74 -14.95 10.96
C ASP A 73 15.55 -13.99 11.83
N ILE A 74 16.86 -14.23 11.89
CA ILE A 74 17.79 -13.43 12.68
C ILE A 74 17.97 -12.03 12.10
N LEU A 75 17.91 -11.89 10.78
CA LEU A 75 18.14 -10.61 10.09
C LEU A 75 16.88 -9.74 10.02
N ALA A 76 15.71 -10.35 10.19
CA ALA A 76 14.45 -9.76 9.75
C ALA A 76 13.36 -9.80 10.84
N ASP A 77 13.68 -10.22 12.07
CA ASP A 77 12.77 -10.27 13.23
C ASP A 77 11.44 -11.03 12.92
N MET A 78 11.53 -11.98 11.99
CA MET A 78 10.41 -12.80 11.55
C MET A 78 10.03 -13.84 12.59
N LYS A 79 8.73 -14.14 12.69
CA LYS A 79 8.24 -15.26 13.49
C LYS A 79 7.87 -16.41 12.59
N GLU A 80 8.38 -17.59 12.90
CA GLU A 80 7.98 -18.84 12.25
C GLU A 80 6.51 -19.13 12.60
N ALA A 81 5.65 -19.16 11.58
CA ALA A 81 4.24 -19.50 11.72
C ALA A 81 4.00 -21.00 11.46
N ASP A 82 4.70 -21.54 10.46
CA ASP A 82 4.70 -22.95 10.07
C ASP A 82 6.06 -23.29 9.40
N LYS A 83 6.33 -24.57 9.15
CA LYS A 83 7.55 -25.00 8.44
C LYS A 83 7.71 -24.26 7.13
N ASN A 84 8.80 -23.50 6.98
CA ASN A 84 9.12 -22.67 5.81
C ASN A 84 8.16 -21.49 5.54
N CYS A 85 7.31 -21.13 6.50
CA CYS A 85 6.41 -19.97 6.40
C CYS A 85 6.62 -19.02 7.60
N TYR A 86 6.93 -17.77 7.27
CA TYR A 86 7.22 -16.73 8.24
C TYR A 86 6.25 -15.58 8.11
N GLU A 87 5.87 -15.00 9.25
CA GLU A 87 4.92 -13.90 9.29
C GLU A 87 5.43 -12.71 10.12
N ILE A 88 5.13 -11.51 9.62
CA ILE A 88 5.31 -10.24 10.35
C ILE A 88 4.02 -9.44 10.27
N TYR A 89 3.68 -8.80 11.39
CA TYR A 89 2.46 -8.01 11.54
C TYR A 89 2.78 -6.53 11.64
N PHE A 90 1.97 -5.71 10.96
CA PHE A 90 2.12 -4.25 10.94
C PHE A 90 0.83 -3.54 11.34
N ASP A 91 0.96 -2.36 11.96
CA ASP A 91 -0.15 -1.46 12.24
C ASP A 91 -0.53 -0.61 11.00
N LYS A 92 -1.49 0.31 11.14
CA LYS A 92 -1.92 1.23 10.07
C LYS A 92 -0.85 2.25 9.67
N ASN A 93 0.16 2.43 10.50
CA ASN A 93 1.28 3.35 10.29
C ASN A 93 2.54 2.57 9.84
N PHE A 94 2.39 1.30 9.45
CA PHE A 94 3.45 0.42 9.00
C PHE A 94 4.55 0.09 10.03
N ASN A 95 4.25 0.26 11.32
CA ASN A 95 5.14 -0.17 12.39
C ASN A 95 4.94 -1.65 12.71
N ILE A 96 6.03 -2.34 13.06
CA ILE A 96 5.99 -3.75 13.47
C ILE A 96 5.28 -3.88 14.82
N ILE A 97 4.23 -4.69 14.87
CA ILE A 97 3.44 -4.94 16.09
C ILE A 97 3.15 -6.43 16.29
N LYS A 98 2.43 -6.76 17.37
CA LYS A 98 1.96 -8.13 17.62
C LYS A 98 0.63 -8.38 16.90
N LYS A 99 0.37 -9.64 16.55
CA LYS A 99 -0.82 -10.15 15.84
C LYS A 99 -2.17 -9.54 16.28
N LYS A 100 -2.37 -9.26 17.57
CA LYS A 100 -3.68 -8.85 18.12
C LYS A 100 -4.21 -7.51 17.59
N GLU A 101 -3.33 -6.61 17.17
CA GLU A 101 -3.71 -5.25 16.72
C GLU A 101 -3.31 -4.99 15.26
N ALA A 102 -2.91 -6.05 14.56
CA ALA A 102 -2.36 -5.98 13.22
C ALA A 102 -3.39 -5.52 12.19
N SER A 103 -2.97 -4.63 11.30
CA SER A 103 -3.72 -4.18 10.12
C SER A 103 -3.21 -4.86 8.85
N TYR A 104 -1.92 -5.13 8.78
CA TYR A 104 -1.29 -5.83 7.66
C TYR A 104 -0.47 -7.01 8.15
N VAL A 105 -0.30 -8.00 7.29
CA VAL A 105 0.57 -9.15 7.51
C VAL A 105 1.42 -9.38 6.26
N LEU A 106 2.70 -9.65 6.47
CA LEU A 106 3.61 -10.13 5.44
C LEU A 106 3.87 -11.60 5.68
N TYR A 107 3.69 -12.41 4.65
CA TYR A 107 4.04 -13.82 4.60
C TYR A 107 5.28 -14.00 3.75
N LEU A 108 6.20 -14.83 4.21
CA LEU A 108 7.35 -15.29 3.45
C LEU A 108 7.32 -16.81 3.42
N GLU A 109 7.02 -17.36 2.25
CA GLU A 109 6.87 -18.79 2.01
C GLU A 109 7.99 -19.29 1.10
N LYS A 110 8.80 -20.23 1.58
CA LYS A 110 9.82 -20.88 0.74
C LYS A 110 9.23 -22.10 0.05
N SER A 111 9.26 -22.10 -1.29
CA SER A 111 8.95 -23.29 -2.08
C SER A 111 10.19 -24.17 -2.19
N GLN A 112 10.10 -25.40 -1.70
CA GLN A 112 11.22 -26.33 -1.63
C GLN A 112 11.31 -27.13 -2.94
N ASP A 113 12.07 -26.63 -3.92
CA ASP A 113 12.41 -27.39 -5.13
C ASP A 113 13.90 -27.78 -5.08
N GLU A 114 14.20 -29.04 -4.76
CA GLU A 114 15.51 -29.63 -5.01
C GLU A 114 15.61 -30.07 -6.48
N TYR A 115 16.62 -29.60 -7.20
CA TYR A 115 16.92 -30.02 -8.57
C TYR A 115 18.33 -30.65 -8.63
N ASP A 116 18.49 -31.66 -9.50
CA ASP A 116 19.72 -32.45 -9.73
C ASP A 116 21.00 -31.66 -10.12
N ILE A 117 20.94 -30.34 -10.34
CA ILE A 117 22.06 -29.52 -10.86
C ILE A 117 22.36 -28.30 -9.96
N GLY A 118 22.14 -28.44 -8.66
CA GLY A 118 22.34 -27.40 -7.64
C GLY A 118 21.03 -26.92 -7.02
N LYS A 119 21.12 -26.24 -5.88
CA LYS A 119 19.94 -25.83 -5.11
C LYS A 119 19.38 -24.52 -5.67
N MET A 120 18.13 -24.54 -6.11
CA MET A 120 17.38 -23.32 -6.44
C MET A 120 16.57 -22.89 -5.22
N ALA A 121 16.97 -21.79 -4.59
CA ALA A 121 16.16 -21.19 -3.52
C ALA A 121 15.07 -20.33 -4.14
N LYS A 122 13.81 -20.72 -3.95
CA LYS A 122 12.63 -19.96 -4.35
C LYS A 122 11.82 -19.57 -3.12
N ALA A 123 11.33 -18.34 -3.09
CA ALA A 123 10.39 -17.88 -2.07
C ALA A 123 9.37 -16.92 -2.66
N SER A 124 8.19 -16.90 -2.07
CA SER A 124 7.15 -15.91 -2.33
C SER A 124 6.97 -15.05 -1.09
N ILE A 125 6.95 -13.73 -1.28
CA ILE A 125 6.68 -12.75 -0.24
C ILE A 125 5.35 -12.08 -0.58
N THR A 126 4.38 -12.18 0.31
CA THR A 126 3.02 -11.69 0.07
C THR A 126 2.57 -10.79 1.22
N ILE A 127 2.08 -9.60 0.90
CA ILE A 127 1.53 -8.66 1.87
C ILE A 127 0.01 -8.63 1.72
N LYS A 128 -0.69 -8.87 2.81
CA LYS A 128 -2.16 -8.84 2.87
C LYS A 128 -2.65 -7.80 3.85
N ASN A 129 -3.75 -7.16 3.49
CA ASN A 129 -4.54 -6.36 4.41
C ASN A 129 -5.48 -7.29 5.17
N ILE A 130 -5.37 -7.31 6.51
CA ILE A 130 -6.13 -8.24 7.36
C ILE A 130 -7.62 -7.88 7.38
N PHE A 131 -7.97 -6.61 7.24
CA PHE A 131 -9.36 -6.17 7.31
C PHE A 131 -10.15 -6.48 6.05
N GLU A 132 -9.51 -6.35 4.90
CA GLU A 132 -10.13 -6.56 3.60
C GLU A 132 -9.93 -7.99 3.07
N ASP A 133 -9.09 -8.78 3.76
CA ASP A 133 -8.58 -10.09 3.31
C ASP A 133 -8.07 -10.05 1.86
N SER A 134 -7.51 -8.90 1.48
CA SER A 134 -7.06 -8.59 0.13
C SER A 134 -5.54 -8.62 0.07
N GLU A 135 -5.02 -9.15 -1.03
CA GLU A 135 -3.60 -9.07 -1.32
C GLU A 135 -3.25 -7.65 -1.81
N VAL A 136 -2.36 -6.99 -1.09
CA VAL A 136 -1.87 -5.65 -1.45
C VAL A 136 -0.76 -5.78 -2.49
N TYR A 137 0.14 -6.72 -2.29
CA TYR A 137 1.27 -6.96 -3.18
C TYR A 137 1.89 -8.35 -2.94
N SER A 138 2.44 -8.95 -3.99
CA SER A 138 3.23 -10.17 -3.89
C SER A 138 4.46 -10.13 -4.81
N LEU A 139 5.54 -10.71 -4.33
CA LEU A 139 6.84 -10.77 -4.97
C LEU A 139 7.40 -12.19 -4.87
N SER A 140 7.72 -12.80 -6.00
CA SER A 140 8.39 -14.10 -6.05
C SER A 140 9.86 -13.94 -6.43
N VAL A 141 10.75 -14.52 -5.63
CA VAL A 141 12.20 -14.49 -5.84
C VAL A 141 12.77 -15.87 -6.04
N GLN A 142 13.77 -15.97 -6.91
CA GLN A 142 14.50 -17.20 -7.18
C GLN A 142 16.00 -16.94 -7.35
N LYS A 143 16.83 -17.79 -6.76
CA LYS A 143 18.29 -17.70 -6.90
C LYS A 143 18.93 -19.07 -7.00
N TYR A 144 19.83 -19.18 -7.98
CA TYR A 144 20.70 -20.33 -8.12
C TYR A 144 21.79 -20.31 -7.05
N ILE A 145 21.93 -21.41 -6.32
CA ILE A 145 22.99 -21.62 -5.34
C ILE A 145 23.89 -22.73 -5.90
N PRO A 146 25.09 -22.37 -6.43
CA PRO A 146 26.03 -23.36 -6.90
C PRO A 146 26.48 -24.24 -5.73
N GLU A 147 26.54 -25.56 -5.95
CA GLU A 147 27.15 -26.46 -4.97
C GLU A 147 28.62 -26.10 -4.81
N THR A 148 28.99 -25.71 -3.59
CA THR A 148 30.39 -25.49 -3.25
C THR A 148 30.95 -26.84 -2.88
N ILE A 149 31.75 -27.42 -3.78
CA ILE A 149 32.50 -28.66 -3.52
C ILE A 149 33.48 -28.33 -2.39
N ASN A 150 33.24 -28.85 -1.20
CA ASN A 150 34.18 -28.83 -0.07
C ASN A 150 34.96 -30.15 -0.06
#